data_AF-A0A835KPE6-F1
#
_entry.id   AF-A0A835KPE6-F1
#
_cell.length_a   1.000
_cell.length_b   1.000
_cell.length_c   1.000
_cell.angle_alpha   90.00
_cell.angle_beta   90.00
_cell.angle_gamma   90.00
#
_symmetry.space_group_name_H-M   'P 1'
#
loop_
_entity.id
_entity.type
_entity.pdbx_description
1 polymer ?
#
loop_
_entity_poly.entity_id
_entity_poly.type
_entity_poly.pdbx_seq_one_letter_code
_entity_poly.pdbx_strand_id
1 'polypeptide(L)'
;MRPSRCVTNSGKIGQTKVKRYWPGKALEWADDADEDIDLRTARISLDRAFPKDDDSDIPLKDDRRLRRLSQTRENKEELRAYHRRIRQAEIVSTEEEEPLENEESEEESEDEQMGAAMVKPVFIPKSQRDTIAKLERLEELEEEERQLEELVKKRLEACKIETRHVVVEEIEKEEHVEKPLNEEANIEDVDTDDELNEAEEYESWENREIGRIKRDGEERDARLKDKESADDIIQSAGKDDIDSRDFSEPTGEDKMDKSIPPKVMQVKHFGRSGRTKWTHLVNEDTTDWNAP
;
A
#
# COMPACT_ATOMS: atom_id res chain seq x y z
N MET A 1 -0.62 -74.95 -29.96
CA MET A 1 -1.06 -74.01 -28.91
C MET A 1 -1.78 -72.83 -29.54
N ARG A 2 -3.00 -72.50 -29.10
CA ARG A 2 -3.70 -71.26 -29.50
C ARG A 2 -3.46 -70.19 -28.41
N PRO A 3 -3.15 -68.93 -28.74
CA PRO A 3 -3.03 -67.91 -27.72
C PRO A 3 -4.43 -67.48 -27.26
N SER A 4 -4.61 -67.52 -25.95
CA SER A 4 -5.77 -67.06 -25.18
C SER A 4 -5.99 -65.56 -25.38
N ARG A 5 -7.21 -65.18 -25.80
CA ARG A 5 -7.64 -63.78 -25.83
C ARG A 5 -7.78 -63.26 -24.40
N CYS A 6 -7.08 -62.17 -24.09
CA CYS A 6 -7.30 -61.37 -22.91
C CYS A 6 -8.67 -60.68 -23.01
N VAL A 7 -9.56 -60.97 -22.07
CA VAL A 7 -10.84 -60.25 -21.88
C VAL A 7 -10.52 -58.99 -21.10
N THR A 8 -10.60 -57.83 -21.73
CA THR A 8 -10.56 -56.54 -21.03
C THR A 8 -11.94 -56.28 -20.42
N ASN A 9 -12.06 -56.41 -19.11
CA ASN A 9 -13.23 -55.94 -18.36
C ASN A 9 -13.27 -54.40 -18.43
N SER A 10 -14.08 -53.84 -19.32
CA SER A 10 -14.48 -52.44 -19.23
C SER A 10 -15.41 -52.29 -18.03
N GLY A 11 -14.87 -51.74 -16.95
CA GLY A 11 -15.62 -51.42 -15.74
C GLY A 11 -16.83 -50.55 -16.08
N LYS A 12 -18.03 -51.04 -15.76
CA LYS A 12 -19.26 -50.26 -15.76
C LYS A 12 -19.19 -49.26 -14.60
N ILE A 13 -18.65 -48.08 -14.87
CA ILE A 13 -18.73 -46.95 -13.95
C ILE A 13 -20.20 -46.51 -13.97
N GLY A 14 -20.96 -46.87 -12.92
CA GLY A 14 -22.30 -46.36 -12.72
C GLY A 14 -22.26 -44.83 -12.73
N GLN A 15 -23.17 -44.19 -13.45
CA GLN A 15 -23.20 -42.73 -13.52
C GLN A 15 -23.47 -42.15 -12.13
N THR A 16 -22.43 -41.65 -11.45
CA THR A 16 -22.58 -40.85 -10.23
C THR A 16 -23.19 -39.52 -10.63
N LYS A 17 -24.48 -39.32 -10.35
CA LYS A 17 -25.14 -38.03 -10.57
C LYS A 17 -24.56 -37.00 -9.60
N VAL A 18 -23.72 -36.10 -10.09
CA VAL A 18 -23.23 -34.95 -9.32
C VAL A 18 -24.40 -33.97 -9.14
N LYS A 19 -24.94 -33.86 -7.93
CA LYS A 19 -25.93 -32.82 -7.58
C LYS A 19 -25.23 -31.47 -7.68
N ARG A 20 -25.62 -30.65 -8.67
CA ARG A 20 -25.07 -29.30 -8.85
C ARG A 20 -25.74 -28.34 -7.87
N TYR A 21 -24.94 -27.53 -7.17
CA TYR A 21 -25.43 -26.45 -6.33
C TYR A 21 -26.15 -25.39 -7.16
N TRP A 22 -27.28 -24.90 -6.65
CA TRP A 22 -28.03 -23.79 -7.20
C TRP A 22 -28.00 -22.64 -6.19
N PRO A 23 -27.64 -21.40 -6.61
CA PRO A 23 -27.64 -20.25 -5.71
C PRO A 23 -29.01 -20.06 -5.06
N GLY A 24 -29.05 -20.02 -3.72
CA GLY A 24 -30.28 -19.87 -2.94
C GLY A 24 -30.92 -21.17 -2.45
N LYS A 25 -30.41 -22.33 -2.83
CA LYS A 25 -30.81 -23.62 -2.24
C LYS A 25 -29.80 -24.01 -1.16
N ALA A 26 -30.22 -24.03 0.10
CA ALA A 26 -29.40 -24.56 1.20
C ALA A 26 -28.98 -26.00 0.88
N LEU A 27 -27.73 -26.34 1.19
CA LEU A 27 -27.21 -27.69 1.00
C LEU A 27 -27.82 -28.64 2.03
N GLU A 28 -28.10 -29.89 1.68
CA GLU A 28 -28.85 -30.84 2.53
C GLU A 28 -28.27 -31.02 3.94
N TRP A 29 -26.95 -30.81 4.17
CA TRP A 29 -26.34 -30.87 5.51
C TRP A 29 -26.56 -29.63 6.38
N ALA A 30 -27.05 -28.53 5.80
CA ALA A 30 -27.37 -27.32 6.54
C ALA A 30 -28.68 -27.45 7.33
N ASP A 31 -29.55 -28.39 6.95
CA ASP A 31 -30.78 -28.71 7.68
C ASP A 31 -30.49 -29.55 8.94
N ASP A 32 -29.32 -30.21 9.03
CA ASP A 32 -28.91 -31.01 10.19
C ASP A 32 -28.30 -30.15 11.33
N ALA A 33 -28.18 -28.83 11.13
CA ALA A 33 -27.61 -27.91 12.13
C ALA A 33 -28.66 -27.37 13.12
N ASP A 34 -29.94 -27.71 12.94
CA ASP A 34 -31.06 -27.29 13.80
C ASP A 34 -31.28 -28.23 15.01
N GLU A 35 -30.38 -29.19 15.27
CA GLU A 35 -30.33 -29.80 16.62
C GLU A 35 -29.80 -28.73 17.59
N ASP A 36 -30.74 -28.01 18.22
CA ASP A 36 -30.56 -26.92 19.18
C ASP A 36 -29.48 -27.23 20.24
N ILE A 37 -28.21 -26.98 19.92
CA ILE A 37 -27.15 -26.87 20.92
C ILE A 37 -27.41 -25.54 21.62
N ASP A 38 -28.12 -25.63 22.75
CA ASP A 38 -28.47 -24.50 23.61
C ASP A 38 -27.21 -23.65 23.86
N LEU A 39 -27.09 -22.50 23.19
CA LEU A 39 -25.85 -21.70 23.18
C LEU A 39 -25.38 -21.32 24.60
N ARG A 40 -26.30 -21.32 25.56
CA ARG A 40 -26.01 -21.17 27.00
C ARG A 40 -25.24 -22.35 27.58
N THR A 41 -25.61 -23.59 27.27
CA THR A 41 -24.88 -24.78 27.76
C THR A 41 -23.51 -24.89 27.11
N ALA A 42 -23.39 -24.50 25.84
CA ALA A 42 -22.10 -24.37 25.15
C ALA A 42 -21.20 -23.31 25.80
N ARG A 43 -21.74 -22.15 26.18
CA ARG A 43 -20.99 -21.09 26.90
C ARG A 43 -20.52 -21.58 28.29
N ILE A 44 -21.39 -22.25 29.03
CA ILE A 44 -21.08 -22.79 30.37
C ILE A 44 -20.00 -23.88 30.29
N SER A 45 -20.06 -24.76 29.28
CA SER A 45 -19.03 -25.78 29.07
C SER A 45 -17.68 -25.18 28.64
N LEU A 46 -17.69 -24.09 27.87
CA LEU A 46 -16.47 -23.37 27.49
C LEU A 46 -15.81 -22.64 28.68
N ASP A 47 -16.59 -21.93 29.50
CA ASP A 47 -16.06 -21.25 30.70
C ASP A 47 -15.59 -22.27 31.77
N ARG A 48 -16.11 -23.51 31.75
CA ARG A 48 -15.64 -24.62 32.60
C ARG A 48 -14.35 -25.26 32.10
N ALA A 49 -14.18 -25.36 30.79
CA ALA A 49 -12.98 -25.93 30.16
C ALA A 49 -11.80 -24.95 30.15
N PHE A 50 -12.09 -23.64 30.13
CA PHE A 50 -11.11 -22.56 30.19
C PHE A 50 -11.52 -21.58 31.29
N PRO A 51 -11.18 -21.86 32.56
CA PRO A 51 -11.37 -20.91 33.65
C PRO A 51 -10.68 -19.60 33.28
N LYS A 52 -11.45 -18.50 33.20
CA LYS A 52 -10.87 -17.17 33.08
C LYS A 52 -10.27 -16.83 34.45
N ASP A 53 -8.95 -16.74 34.50
CA ASP A 53 -8.24 -16.22 35.67
C ASP A 53 -8.50 -14.71 35.76
N ASP A 54 -9.66 -14.33 36.31
CA ASP A 54 -10.02 -12.92 36.58
C ASP A 54 -9.26 -12.36 37.82
N ASP A 55 -8.43 -13.18 38.48
CA ASP A 55 -7.65 -12.82 39.70
C ASP A 55 -6.29 -12.16 39.41
N SER A 56 -5.98 -11.87 38.14
CA SER A 56 -4.79 -11.09 37.81
C SER A 56 -5.16 -9.61 37.71
N ASP A 57 -4.73 -8.79 38.67
CA ASP A 57 -4.65 -7.32 38.60
C ASP A 57 -3.66 -6.87 37.50
N ILE A 58 -3.71 -7.49 36.32
CA ILE A 58 -2.94 -7.11 35.15
C ILE A 58 -3.84 -6.14 34.40
N PRO A 59 -3.50 -4.83 34.33
CA PRO A 59 -4.24 -3.91 33.50
C PRO A 59 -4.29 -4.49 32.10
N LEU A 60 -5.50 -4.60 31.55
CA LEU A 60 -5.78 -5.08 30.19
C LEU A 60 -4.85 -4.31 29.24
N LYS A 61 -3.70 -4.89 28.91
CA LYS A 61 -2.70 -4.23 28.08
C LYS A 61 -3.37 -3.97 26.75
N ASP A 62 -3.34 -2.73 26.29
CA ASP A 62 -3.75 -2.36 24.95
C ASP A 62 -2.97 -3.22 23.95
N ASP A 63 -3.59 -4.32 23.51
CA ASP A 63 -2.97 -5.21 22.57
C ASP A 63 -2.79 -4.44 21.27
N ARG A 64 -1.52 -4.23 20.90
CA ARG A 64 -1.13 -3.50 19.68
C ARG A 64 -1.78 -4.06 18.41
N ARG A 65 -2.22 -5.33 18.44
CA ARG A 65 -3.01 -5.97 17.39
C ARG A 65 -4.48 -5.55 17.42
N LEU A 66 -5.10 -5.51 18.61
CA LEU A 66 -6.48 -5.05 18.78
C LEU A 66 -6.62 -3.57 18.41
N ARG A 67 -5.65 -2.72 18.78
CA ARG A 67 -5.62 -1.30 18.36
C ARG A 67 -5.49 -1.14 16.84
N ARG A 68 -4.66 -1.95 16.18
CA ARG A 68 -4.59 -1.94 14.70
C ARG A 68 -5.91 -2.40 14.08
N LEU A 69 -6.54 -3.43 14.63
CA LEU A 69 -7.84 -3.91 14.14
C LEU A 69 -8.95 -2.89 14.36
N SER A 70 -8.99 -2.20 15.50
CA SER A 70 -9.99 -1.15 15.78
C SER A 70 -9.82 0.02 14.80
N GLN A 71 -8.59 0.48 14.58
CA GLN A 71 -8.27 1.52 13.60
C GLN A 71 -8.68 1.11 12.18
N THR A 72 -8.41 -0.13 11.76
CA THR A 72 -8.87 -0.60 10.44
C THR A 72 -10.39 -0.69 10.33
N ARG A 73 -11.10 -0.94 11.45
CA ARG A 73 -12.56 -0.99 11.50
C ARG A 73 -13.16 0.41 11.42
N GLU A 74 -12.63 1.34 12.19
CA GLU A 74 -13.02 2.76 12.19
C GLU A 74 -12.80 3.39 10.81
N ASN A 75 -11.61 3.22 10.21
CA ASN A 75 -11.32 3.70 8.86
C ASN A 75 -12.32 3.15 7.82
N LYS A 76 -12.71 1.86 7.93
CA LYS A 76 -13.70 1.23 7.04
C LYS A 76 -15.11 1.78 7.25
N GLU A 77 -15.44 2.16 8.48
CA GLU A 77 -16.75 2.72 8.84
C GLU A 77 -16.87 4.18 8.41
N GLU A 78 -15.79 4.95 8.51
CA GLU A 78 -15.67 6.31 7.97
C GLU A 78 -15.82 6.31 6.44
N LEU A 79 -15.13 5.40 5.73
CA LEU A 79 -15.30 5.22 4.28
C LEU A 79 -16.76 4.91 3.90
N ARG A 80 -17.43 4.06 4.67
CA ARG A 80 -18.86 3.76 4.47
C ARG A 80 -19.75 4.96 4.76
N ALA A 81 -19.44 5.74 5.79
CA ALA A 81 -20.17 6.95 6.15
C ALA A 81 -20.00 8.05 5.10
N TYR A 82 -18.78 8.24 4.60
CA TYR A 82 -18.45 9.14 3.49
C TYR A 82 -19.22 8.75 2.23
N HIS A 83 -19.28 7.46 1.88
CA HIS A 83 -20.08 6.97 0.75
C HIS A 83 -21.59 7.17 0.94
N ARG A 84 -22.10 7.04 2.17
CA ARG A 84 -23.52 7.39 2.46
C ARG A 84 -23.77 8.88 2.27
N ARG A 85 -22.85 9.74 2.72
CA ARG A 85 -22.96 11.19 2.59
C ARG A 85 -22.93 11.63 1.12
N ILE A 86 -22.07 11.03 0.29
CA ILE A 86 -22.05 11.28 -1.16
C ILE A 86 -23.40 10.92 -1.79
N ARG A 87 -23.94 9.74 -1.52
CA ARG A 87 -25.24 9.32 -2.08
C ARG A 87 -26.40 10.20 -1.61
N GLN A 88 -26.35 10.67 -0.36
CA GLN A 88 -27.36 11.59 0.16
C GLN A 88 -27.33 12.95 -0.57
N ALA A 89 -26.13 13.48 -0.86
CA ALA A 89 -25.98 14.71 -1.64
C ALA A 89 -26.44 14.52 -3.09
N GLU A 90 -26.14 13.37 -3.71
CA GLU A 90 -26.58 13.04 -5.07
C GLU A 90 -28.11 12.99 -5.20
N ILE A 91 -28.81 12.40 -4.23
CA ILE A 91 -30.27 12.33 -4.19
C ILE A 91 -30.91 13.73 -4.06
N VAL A 92 -30.32 14.61 -3.24
CA VAL A 92 -30.81 15.99 -3.06
C VAL A 92 -30.56 16.84 -4.32
N SER A 93 -29.44 16.65 -5.01
CA SER A 93 -29.16 17.36 -6.26
C SER A 93 -30.06 16.91 -7.43
N THR A 94 -30.50 15.65 -7.46
CA THR A 94 -31.42 15.17 -8.52
C THR A 94 -32.88 15.60 -8.34
N GLU A 95 -33.28 16.08 -7.16
CA GLU A 95 -34.67 16.51 -6.89
C GLU A 95 -34.91 18.00 -7.21
N GLU A 96 -33.85 18.81 -7.38
CA GLU A 96 -33.95 20.26 -7.69
C GLU A 96 -33.74 20.63 -9.18
N GLU A 97 -33.39 19.70 -10.08
CA GLU A 97 -33.24 19.98 -11.52
C GLU A 97 -34.46 19.50 -12.35
N GLU A 98 -35.36 20.43 -12.64
CA GLU A 98 -36.45 20.30 -13.62
C GLU A 98 -35.91 20.09 -15.06
N PRO A 99 -36.50 19.21 -15.90
CA PRO A 99 -35.99 18.90 -17.23
C PRO A 99 -36.45 19.92 -18.27
N LEU A 100 -35.55 20.79 -18.73
CA LEU A 100 -35.77 21.58 -19.95
C LEU A 100 -35.38 20.76 -21.19
N GLU A 101 -36.38 20.50 -22.02
CA GLU A 101 -36.24 20.01 -23.39
C GLU A 101 -35.29 20.91 -24.19
N ASN A 102 -34.36 20.33 -24.96
CA ASN A 102 -33.70 21.08 -26.03
C ASN A 102 -33.40 20.20 -27.24
N GLU A 103 -33.77 20.75 -28.38
CA GLU A 103 -33.90 20.13 -29.69
C GLU A 103 -32.55 19.92 -30.40
N GLU A 104 -32.59 18.91 -31.26
CA GLU A 104 -31.62 18.45 -32.24
C GLU A 104 -31.28 19.53 -33.29
N SER A 105 -30.00 19.63 -33.66
CA SER A 105 -29.57 20.23 -34.93
C SER A 105 -28.21 19.66 -35.32
N GLU A 106 -28.21 18.92 -36.43
CA GLU A 106 -27.04 18.40 -37.12
C GLU A 106 -26.57 19.42 -38.17
N GLU A 107 -25.27 19.68 -38.28
CA GLU A 107 -24.69 20.29 -39.49
C GLU A 107 -23.40 19.55 -39.87
N GLU A 108 -23.41 18.96 -41.07
CA GLU A 108 -22.25 18.39 -41.76
C GLU A 108 -21.32 19.50 -42.26
N SER A 109 -20.01 19.37 -42.03
CA SER A 109 -18.98 20.12 -42.74
C SER A 109 -17.79 19.20 -43.00
N GLU A 110 -17.65 18.79 -44.26
CA GLU A 110 -16.47 18.12 -44.82
C GLU A 110 -15.36 19.16 -45.03
N ASP A 111 -14.09 18.80 -44.76
CA ASP A 111 -12.95 19.21 -45.60
C ASP A 111 -11.65 18.47 -45.17
N GLU A 112 -10.99 17.88 -46.18
CA GLU A 112 -9.85 16.98 -46.09
C GLU A 112 -8.53 17.71 -45.76
N GLN A 113 -7.86 17.36 -44.65
CA GLN A 113 -6.49 17.80 -44.37
C GLN A 113 -5.61 16.65 -43.84
N MET A 114 -4.58 16.33 -44.63
CA MET A 114 -3.46 15.39 -44.47
C MET A 114 -3.28 14.62 -43.14
N GLY A 115 -3.06 13.30 -43.27
CA GLY A 115 -3.00 12.32 -42.19
C GLY A 115 -1.96 12.58 -41.09
N ALA A 116 -2.47 12.97 -39.92
CA ALA A 116 -1.88 12.61 -38.63
C ALA A 116 -2.55 11.31 -38.14
N ALA A 117 -1.79 10.37 -37.59
CA ALA A 117 -2.35 9.16 -36.99
C ALA A 117 -3.29 9.55 -35.84
N MET A 118 -4.61 9.45 -36.06
CA MET A 118 -5.64 9.79 -35.08
C MET A 118 -5.49 8.90 -33.85
N VAL A 119 -5.16 9.52 -32.71
CA VAL A 119 -5.27 8.87 -31.40
C VAL A 119 -6.74 8.55 -31.18
N LYS A 120 -7.04 7.28 -30.91
CA LYS A 120 -8.40 6.81 -30.66
C LYS A 120 -9.05 7.67 -29.57
N PRO A 121 -10.21 8.29 -29.80
CA PRO A 121 -10.85 9.10 -28.78
C PRO A 121 -11.23 8.20 -27.59
N VAL A 122 -10.75 8.57 -26.40
CA VAL A 122 -11.19 7.99 -25.14
C VAL A 122 -12.41 8.78 -24.70
N PHE A 123 -13.57 8.14 -24.67
CA PHE A 123 -14.81 8.76 -24.24
C PHE A 123 -14.79 8.99 -22.73
N ILE A 124 -14.54 10.23 -22.31
CA ILE A 124 -14.65 10.67 -20.92
C ILE A 124 -16.12 11.02 -20.65
N PRO A 125 -16.79 10.45 -19.63
CA PRO A 125 -18.16 10.79 -19.23
C PRO A 125 -18.36 12.29 -19.00
N LYS A 126 -19.57 12.82 -19.23
CA LYS A 126 -19.88 14.26 -19.10
C LYS A 126 -19.56 14.82 -17.70
N SER A 127 -19.66 14.01 -16.65
CA SER A 127 -19.32 14.38 -15.27
C SER A 127 -17.83 14.59 -15.02
N GLN A 128 -16.97 14.03 -15.88
CA GLN A 128 -15.51 14.14 -15.82
C GLN A 128 -14.96 15.18 -16.81
N ARG A 129 -15.84 15.88 -17.53
CA ARG A 129 -15.47 17.02 -18.37
C ARG A 129 -15.68 18.27 -17.55
N ASP A 130 -14.61 18.80 -16.97
CA ASP A 130 -14.68 20.12 -16.36
C ASP A 130 -14.81 21.16 -17.47
N THR A 131 -15.79 22.05 -17.36
CA THR A 131 -15.90 23.22 -18.21
C THR A 131 -14.71 24.15 -17.92
N ILE A 132 -14.13 24.77 -18.94
CA ILE A 132 -12.95 25.64 -18.81
C ILE A 132 -13.13 26.69 -17.69
N ALA A 133 -14.35 27.24 -17.56
CA ALA A 133 -14.72 28.17 -16.50
C ALA A 133 -14.68 27.59 -15.06
N LYS A 134 -14.83 26.28 -14.88
CA LYS A 134 -14.74 25.61 -13.57
C LYS A 134 -13.29 25.33 -13.19
N LEU A 135 -12.44 25.00 -14.18
CA LEU A 135 -11.00 24.85 -13.97
C LEU A 135 -10.37 26.19 -13.61
N GLU A 136 -10.70 27.26 -14.34
CA GLU A 136 -10.23 28.62 -14.04
C GLU A 136 -10.64 29.06 -12.63
N ARG A 137 -11.88 28.79 -12.21
CA ARG A 137 -12.36 29.13 -10.86
C ARG A 137 -11.69 28.29 -9.75
N LEU A 138 -11.28 27.06 -10.03
CA LEU A 138 -10.52 26.24 -9.07
C LEU A 138 -9.07 26.71 -8.96
N GLU A 139 -8.46 27.05 -10.09
CA GLU A 139 -7.10 27.60 -10.14
C GLU A 139 -7.01 28.97 -9.44
N GLU A 140 -8.01 29.84 -9.62
CA GLU A 140 -8.13 31.11 -8.88
C GLU A 140 -8.18 30.90 -7.35
N LEU A 141 -8.96 29.92 -6.88
CA LEU A 141 -9.05 29.62 -5.44
C LEU A 141 -7.74 29.06 -4.88
N GLU A 142 -7.05 28.20 -5.64
CA GLU A 142 -5.73 27.67 -5.25
C GLU A 142 -4.65 28.76 -5.25
N GLU A 143 -4.71 29.72 -6.17
CA GLU A 143 -3.83 30.90 -6.18
C GLU A 143 -4.09 31.83 -4.99
N GLU A 144 -5.35 32.10 -4.67
CA GLU A 144 -5.73 32.89 -3.50
C GLU A 144 -5.28 32.23 -2.18
N GLU A 145 -5.40 30.90 -2.07
CA GLU A 145 -4.92 30.14 -0.91
C GLU A 145 -3.40 30.25 -0.77
N ARG A 146 -2.64 30.07 -1.87
CA ARG A 146 -1.18 30.26 -1.88
C ARG A 146 -0.77 31.68 -1.49
N GLN A 147 -1.49 32.69 -1.98
CA GLN A 147 -1.23 34.09 -1.62
C GLN A 147 -1.47 34.34 -0.13
N LEU A 148 -2.54 33.79 0.45
CA LEU A 148 -2.82 33.90 1.88
C LEU A 148 -1.76 33.20 2.74
N GLU A 149 -1.33 32.00 2.35
CA GLU A 149 -0.26 31.27 3.02
C GLU A 149 1.06 32.05 2.99
N GLU A 150 1.40 32.64 1.85
CA GLU A 150 2.57 33.51 1.74
C GLU A 150 2.47 34.76 2.61
N LEU A 151 1.31 35.40 2.68
CA LEU A 151 1.08 36.57 3.53
C LEU A 151 1.18 36.20 5.02
N VAL A 152 0.66 35.04 5.42
CA VAL A 152 0.79 34.51 6.78
C VAL A 152 2.26 34.21 7.11
N LYS A 153 2.98 33.56 6.19
CA LYS A 153 4.41 33.28 6.36
C LYS A 153 5.23 34.57 6.47
N LYS A 154 4.97 35.55 5.60
CA LYS A 154 5.59 36.89 5.65
C LYS A 154 5.28 37.61 6.97
N ARG A 155 4.06 37.50 7.49
CA ARG A 155 3.68 38.06 8.81
C ARG A 155 4.40 37.39 9.97
N LEU A 156 4.54 36.06 9.94
CA LEU A 156 5.28 35.32 10.96
C LEU A 156 6.78 35.62 10.88
N GLU A 157 7.33 35.76 9.68
CA GLU A 157 8.73 36.16 9.47
C GLU A 157 8.97 37.60 9.91
N ALA A 158 8.07 38.54 9.61
CA ALA A 158 8.13 39.90 10.12
C ALA A 158 8.05 39.94 11.65
N CYS A 159 7.13 39.20 12.26
CA CYS A 159 7.04 39.09 13.72
C CYS A 159 8.32 38.49 14.34
N LYS A 160 8.94 37.51 13.68
CA LYS A 160 10.24 36.94 14.11
C LYS A 160 11.38 37.94 13.96
N ILE A 161 11.39 38.76 12.90
CA ILE A 161 12.40 39.79 12.68
C ILE A 161 12.21 40.93 13.68
N GLU A 162 10.98 41.37 13.94
CA GLU A 162 10.64 42.42 14.90
C GLU A 162 11.03 42.00 16.32
N THR A 163 10.68 40.78 16.74
CA THR A 163 11.07 40.25 18.06
C THR A 163 12.59 40.11 18.18
N ARG A 164 13.26 39.57 17.14
CA ARG A 164 14.74 39.53 17.10
C ARG A 164 15.36 40.92 17.13
N HIS A 165 14.77 41.89 16.43
CA HIS A 165 15.28 43.25 16.34
C HIS A 165 15.15 43.97 17.67
N VAL A 166 14.02 43.84 18.37
CA VAL A 166 13.85 44.36 19.75
C VAL A 166 14.90 43.76 20.67
N VAL A 167 15.10 42.44 20.63
CA VAL A 167 16.11 41.75 21.45
C VAL A 167 17.54 42.20 21.10
N VAL A 168 17.87 42.35 19.82
CA VAL A 168 19.19 42.82 19.40
C VAL A 168 19.43 44.27 19.80
N GLU A 169 18.43 45.15 19.65
CA GLU A 169 18.55 46.53 20.13
C GLU A 169 18.67 46.61 21.65
N GLU A 170 18.02 45.70 22.38
CA GLU A 170 18.12 45.62 23.84
C GLU A 170 19.50 45.11 24.26
N ILE A 171 20.04 44.08 23.60
CA ILE A 171 21.42 43.62 23.79
C ILE A 171 22.43 44.74 23.47
N GLU A 172 22.26 45.49 22.39
CA GLU A 172 23.17 46.59 22.05
C GLU A 172 23.09 47.74 23.06
N LYS A 173 21.91 48.01 23.63
CA LYS A 173 21.72 49.01 24.70
C LYS A 173 22.32 48.52 26.01
N GLU A 174 22.09 47.27 26.38
CA GLU A 174 22.69 46.61 27.55
C GLU A 174 24.20 46.57 27.42
N GLU A 175 24.75 46.12 26.30
CA GLU A 175 26.18 46.06 26.04
C GLU A 175 26.81 47.47 26.00
N HIS A 176 26.12 48.49 25.49
CA HIS A 176 26.61 49.88 25.53
C HIS A 176 26.56 50.48 26.95
N VAL A 177 25.70 49.97 27.84
CA VAL A 177 25.64 50.35 29.26
C VAL A 177 26.63 49.53 30.09
N GLU A 178 26.84 48.26 29.74
CA GLU A 178 27.73 47.34 30.44
C GLU A 178 29.17 47.49 30.01
N LYS A 179 29.51 47.79 28.75
CA LYS A 179 30.89 48.04 28.32
C LYS A 179 31.62 49.08 29.18
N PRO A 180 31.07 50.28 29.49
CA PRO A 180 31.74 51.23 30.37
C PRO A 180 31.77 50.78 31.85
N LEU A 181 30.87 49.89 32.30
CA LEU A 181 30.85 49.34 33.66
C LEU A 181 31.77 48.11 33.82
N ASN A 182 31.95 47.31 32.77
CA ASN A 182 32.67 46.05 32.75
C ASN A 182 34.15 46.26 32.37
N GLU A 183 34.47 47.27 31.57
CA GLU A 183 35.86 47.72 31.36
C GLU A 183 36.47 48.33 32.64
N GLU A 184 35.66 48.73 33.63
CA GLU A 184 36.10 49.15 34.97
C GLU A 184 36.13 48.00 36.00
N ALA A 185 35.58 46.81 35.69
CA ALA A 185 35.46 45.67 36.62
C ALA A 185 36.26 44.41 36.20
N ASN A 186 36.82 44.36 34.99
CA ASN A 186 37.55 43.17 34.49
C ASN A 186 39.00 43.02 35.03
N ILE A 187 39.30 43.62 36.18
CA ILE A 187 40.52 43.36 36.96
C ILE A 187 40.11 43.39 38.43
N GLU A 188 39.79 42.20 38.99
CA GLU A 188 39.35 41.91 40.37
C GLU A 188 37.83 41.91 40.62
N ASP A 189 37.16 40.81 40.27
CA ASP A 189 36.35 40.13 41.28
C ASP A 189 36.28 38.62 41.00
N VAL A 190 36.74 37.84 41.97
CA VAL A 190 36.54 36.38 41.98
C VAL A 190 35.16 36.20 42.57
N ASP A 191 34.17 35.85 41.74
CA ASP A 191 32.82 35.56 42.20
C ASP A 191 32.85 34.44 43.26
N THR A 192 32.74 34.84 44.52
CA THR A 192 32.61 33.97 45.70
C THR A 192 31.15 33.67 46.05
N ASP A 193 30.20 33.91 45.12
CA ASP A 193 28.78 33.64 45.34
C ASP A 193 28.39 32.29 44.72
N ASP A 194 28.40 31.26 45.57
CA ASP A 194 28.08 29.87 45.23
C ASP A 194 26.58 29.66 44.90
N GLU A 195 25.70 30.66 45.03
CA GLU A 195 24.23 30.49 44.96
C GLU A 195 23.61 30.64 43.56
N LEU A 196 24.31 31.26 42.59
CA LEU A 196 23.76 31.53 41.26
C LEU A 196 23.87 30.36 40.27
N ASN A 197 24.74 29.39 40.56
CA ASN A 197 25.05 28.28 39.65
C ASN A 197 24.43 26.92 40.07
N GLU A 198 23.55 26.90 41.08
CA GLU A 198 22.94 25.67 41.59
C GLU A 198 22.08 24.96 40.53
N ALA A 199 21.43 25.72 39.65
CA ALA A 199 20.63 25.18 38.55
C ALA A 199 21.50 24.43 37.51
N GLU A 200 22.63 25.00 37.10
CA GLU A 200 23.54 24.34 36.15
C GLU A 200 24.28 23.17 36.78
N GLU A 201 24.58 23.23 38.08
CA GLU A 201 25.14 22.10 38.82
C GLU A 201 24.13 20.96 38.97
N TYR A 202 22.85 21.29 39.19
CA TYR A 202 21.78 20.32 39.21
C TYR A 202 21.57 19.67 37.84
N GLU A 203 21.59 20.45 36.76
CA GLU A 203 21.58 19.93 35.38
C GLU A 203 22.84 19.10 35.09
N SER A 204 23.99 19.50 35.60
CA SER A 204 25.24 18.74 35.47
C SER A 204 25.19 17.43 36.25
N TRP A 205 24.50 17.39 37.40
CA TRP A 205 24.24 16.18 38.16
C TRP A 205 23.20 15.29 37.47
N GLU A 206 22.13 15.87 36.96
CA GLU A 206 21.07 15.21 36.21
C GLU A 206 21.62 14.60 34.91
N ASN A 207 22.43 15.34 34.14
CA ASN A 207 23.10 14.84 32.95
C ASN A 207 24.04 13.67 33.23
N ARG A 208 24.69 13.65 34.40
CA ARG A 208 25.51 12.53 34.85
C ARG A 208 24.65 11.31 35.21
N GLU A 209 23.52 11.51 35.88
CA GLU A 209 22.58 10.45 36.24
C GLU A 209 21.87 9.87 35.00
N ILE A 210 21.40 10.74 34.10
CA ILE A 210 20.88 10.39 32.77
C ILE A 210 21.96 9.62 32.01
N GLY A 211 23.22 10.05 32.04
CA GLY A 211 24.32 9.34 31.41
C GLY A 211 24.56 7.94 31.97
N ARG A 212 24.31 7.69 33.26
CA ARG A 212 24.34 6.36 33.86
C ARG A 212 23.18 5.49 33.36
N ILE A 213 21.96 6.00 33.43
CA ILE A 213 20.75 5.31 32.97
C ILE A 213 20.84 5.00 31.48
N LYS A 214 21.37 5.93 30.68
CA LYS A 214 21.54 5.79 29.24
C LYS A 214 22.56 4.70 28.90
N ARG A 215 23.66 4.59 29.63
CA ARG A 215 24.64 3.51 29.41
C ARG A 215 24.02 2.12 29.63
N ASP A 216 23.24 1.96 30.69
CA ASP A 216 22.53 0.71 31.01
C ASP A 216 21.33 0.46 30.06
N GLY A 217 20.78 1.52 29.47
CA GLY A 217 19.79 1.50 28.40
C GLY A 217 20.38 1.00 27.08
N GLU A 218 21.45 1.67 26.66
CA GLU A 218 22.18 1.45 25.41
C GLU A 218 22.78 0.04 25.34
N GLU A 219 23.27 -0.54 26.45
CA GLU A 219 23.77 -1.93 26.44
C GLU A 219 22.66 -2.95 26.11
N ARG A 220 21.46 -2.75 26.66
CA ARG A 220 20.30 -3.61 26.40
C ARG A 220 19.80 -3.44 24.97
N ASP A 221 19.74 -2.20 24.49
CA ASP A 221 19.32 -1.88 23.13
C ASP A 221 20.34 -2.35 22.10
N ALA A 222 21.64 -2.25 22.38
CA ALA A 222 22.71 -2.81 21.55
C ALA A 222 22.59 -4.33 21.44
N ARG A 223 22.34 -5.03 22.56
CA ARG A 223 22.13 -6.48 22.53
C ARG A 223 20.87 -6.89 21.75
N LEU A 224 19.80 -6.10 21.85
CA LEU A 224 18.61 -6.30 21.03
C LEU A 224 18.90 -6.04 19.56
N LYS A 225 19.71 -5.02 19.25
CA LYS A 225 20.09 -4.68 17.89
C LYS A 225 20.98 -5.75 17.25
N ASP A 226 21.94 -6.28 18.00
CA ASP A 226 22.77 -7.40 17.56
C ASP A 226 21.91 -8.63 17.27
N LYS A 227 20.93 -8.93 18.14
CA LYS A 227 20.00 -10.04 17.92
C LYS A 227 19.08 -9.83 16.72
N GLU A 228 18.51 -8.63 16.56
CA GLU A 228 17.71 -8.26 15.38
C GLU A 228 18.54 -8.36 14.10
N SER A 229 19.78 -7.88 14.11
CA SER A 229 20.68 -7.98 12.97
C SER A 229 21.02 -9.43 12.63
N ALA A 230 21.19 -10.30 13.64
CA ALA A 230 21.40 -11.72 13.43
C ALA A 230 20.15 -12.39 12.86
N ASP A 231 18.95 -12.04 13.34
CA ASP A 231 17.69 -12.56 12.82
C ASP A 231 17.45 -12.10 11.35
N ASP A 232 17.78 -10.85 11.00
CA ASP A 232 17.72 -10.33 9.61
C ASP A 232 18.76 -11.02 8.70
N ILE A 233 19.97 -11.28 9.22
CA ILE A 233 20.99 -12.07 8.52
C ILE A 233 20.50 -13.50 8.31
N ILE A 234 19.86 -14.13 9.29
CA ILE A 234 19.31 -15.49 9.17
C ILE A 234 18.15 -15.53 8.17
N GLN A 235 17.28 -14.51 8.17
CA GLN A 235 16.18 -14.39 7.20
C GLN A 235 16.68 -14.17 5.77
N SER A 236 17.84 -13.52 5.59
CA SER A 236 18.46 -13.30 4.28
C SER A 236 19.39 -14.45 3.86
N ALA A 237 19.97 -15.21 4.79
CA ALA A 237 20.85 -16.34 4.53
C ALA A 237 20.14 -17.57 3.92
N GLY A 238 18.80 -17.56 3.84
CA GLY A 238 18.00 -18.56 3.12
C GLY A 238 17.52 -18.10 1.74
N LYS A 239 17.92 -16.92 1.26
CA LYS A 239 17.74 -16.51 -0.14
C LYS A 239 18.85 -17.16 -0.94
N ASP A 240 18.73 -18.48 -1.07
CA ASP A 240 19.72 -19.36 -1.65
C ASP A 240 20.18 -18.81 -3.02
N ASP A 241 21.48 -18.92 -3.31
CA ASP A 241 22.14 -18.55 -4.58
C ASP A 241 21.44 -19.08 -5.85
N ILE A 242 20.43 -19.94 -5.70
CA ILE A 242 19.53 -20.45 -6.72
C ILE A 242 18.91 -19.31 -7.54
N ASP A 243 18.43 -18.24 -6.91
CA ASP A 243 17.79 -17.12 -7.62
C ASP A 243 18.80 -16.21 -8.34
N SER A 244 20.09 -16.33 -8.01
CA SER A 244 21.18 -15.59 -8.65
C SER A 244 21.78 -16.28 -9.88
N ARG A 245 21.29 -17.48 -10.23
CA ARG A 245 21.78 -18.25 -11.38
C ARG A 245 21.20 -17.71 -12.68
N ASP A 246 22.02 -17.72 -13.72
CA ASP A 246 21.56 -17.41 -15.07
C ASP A 246 20.76 -18.59 -15.64
N PHE A 247 19.43 -18.45 -15.65
CA PHE A 247 18.50 -19.44 -16.22
C PHE A 247 18.34 -19.33 -17.74
N SER A 248 19.00 -18.37 -18.38
CA SER A 248 18.94 -18.17 -19.84
C SER A 248 19.90 -19.07 -20.62
N GLU A 249 20.84 -19.73 -19.93
CA GLU A 249 21.81 -20.60 -20.57
C GLU A 249 21.16 -21.85 -21.20
N PRO A 250 21.55 -22.24 -22.44
CA PRO A 250 21.05 -23.45 -23.10
C PRO A 250 21.26 -24.69 -22.24
N THR A 251 20.16 -25.28 -21.77
CA THR A 251 20.21 -26.45 -20.90
C THR A 251 20.42 -27.72 -21.73
N GLY A 252 21.47 -28.49 -21.41
CA GLY A 252 21.68 -29.87 -21.90
C GLY A 252 21.45 -30.08 -23.41
N GLU A 253 20.29 -30.63 -23.76
CA GLU A 253 19.87 -30.98 -25.13
C GLU A 253 19.72 -29.78 -26.09
N ASP A 254 19.69 -28.54 -25.58
CA ASP A 254 19.59 -27.32 -26.38
C ASP A 254 20.94 -26.79 -26.86
N LYS A 255 22.05 -27.45 -26.49
CA LYS A 255 23.42 -27.10 -26.95
C LYS A 255 23.72 -27.53 -28.38
N MET A 256 22.78 -28.21 -29.03
CA MET A 256 22.94 -28.68 -30.42
C MET A 256 22.30 -27.70 -31.39
N ASP A 257 23.04 -27.36 -32.44
CA ASP A 257 22.59 -26.44 -33.47
C ASP A 257 21.52 -27.09 -34.35
N LYS A 258 20.25 -26.79 -34.04
CA LYS A 258 19.06 -27.39 -34.68
C LYS A 258 18.87 -26.94 -36.13
N SER A 259 19.72 -26.06 -36.65
CA SER A 259 19.70 -25.59 -38.04
C SER A 259 20.31 -26.59 -39.04
N ILE A 260 21.20 -27.46 -38.57
CA ILE A 260 21.96 -28.43 -39.37
C ILE A 260 21.13 -29.65 -39.82
N PRO A 261 20.25 -30.27 -39.00
CA PRO A 261 19.44 -31.41 -39.45
C PRO A 261 18.34 -31.01 -40.45
N PRO A 262 17.85 -31.95 -41.27
CA PRO A 262 16.79 -31.68 -42.25
C PRO A 262 15.52 -31.15 -41.57
N LYS A 263 14.75 -30.29 -42.26
CA LYS A 263 13.62 -29.52 -41.69
C LYS A 263 12.61 -30.36 -40.90
N VAL A 264 12.38 -31.60 -41.32
CA VAL A 264 11.47 -32.57 -40.67
C VAL A 264 11.96 -32.98 -39.27
N MET A 265 13.27 -33.00 -39.05
CA MET A 265 13.93 -33.32 -37.78
C MET A 265 14.22 -32.09 -36.91
N GLN A 266 14.05 -30.86 -37.42
CA GLN A 266 14.23 -29.60 -36.68
C GLN A 266 13.07 -29.31 -35.73
N VAL A 267 12.73 -30.30 -34.89
CA VAL A 267 11.53 -30.32 -34.10
C VAL A 267 11.91 -30.78 -32.71
N LYS A 268 11.48 -30.02 -31.69
CA LYS A 268 11.70 -30.37 -30.30
C LYS A 268 11.04 -31.73 -30.00
N HIS A 269 11.82 -32.70 -29.56
CA HIS A 269 11.41 -34.09 -29.29
C HIS A 269 10.83 -34.85 -30.50
N PHE A 270 11.58 -34.89 -31.62
CA PHE A 270 11.28 -35.72 -32.79
C PHE A 270 10.95 -37.17 -32.40
N GLY A 271 9.84 -37.72 -32.92
CA GLY A 271 9.41 -39.09 -32.67
C GLY A 271 8.49 -39.32 -31.46
N ARG A 272 8.21 -38.31 -30.63
CA ARG A 272 7.20 -38.42 -29.55
C ARG A 272 5.77 -38.25 -30.09
N SER A 273 4.86 -39.09 -29.61
CA SER A 273 3.42 -38.99 -29.92
C SER A 273 2.82 -37.74 -29.29
N GLY A 274 1.96 -37.02 -30.01
CA GLY A 274 1.28 -35.82 -29.51
C GLY A 274 1.45 -34.57 -30.38
N ARG A 275 2.20 -34.66 -31.48
CA ARG A 275 2.34 -33.55 -32.43
C ARG A 275 1.16 -33.52 -33.40
N THR A 276 0.51 -32.37 -33.52
CA THR A 276 -0.53 -32.14 -34.52
C THR A 276 0.09 -32.19 -35.92
N LYS A 277 -0.63 -32.78 -36.88
CA LYS A 277 -0.19 -32.82 -38.28
C LYS A 277 -0.14 -31.43 -38.93
N TRP A 278 -0.89 -30.49 -38.37
CA TRP A 278 -1.02 -29.14 -38.85
C TRP A 278 -0.41 -28.18 -37.83
N THR A 279 0.54 -27.35 -38.30
CA THR A 279 1.10 -26.24 -37.51
C THR A 279 0.32 -24.96 -37.79
N HIS A 280 0.15 -24.59 -39.07
CA HIS A 280 -0.66 -23.47 -39.55
C HIS A 280 -1.27 -23.83 -40.91
N LEU A 281 -2.50 -23.39 -41.17
CA LEU A 281 -3.22 -23.67 -42.43
C LEU A 281 -2.57 -22.99 -43.64
N VAL A 282 -1.82 -21.92 -43.40
CA VAL A 282 -1.13 -21.08 -44.41
C VAL A 282 -0.09 -21.87 -45.23
N ASN A 283 0.57 -22.87 -44.64
CA ASN A 283 1.57 -23.66 -45.37
C ASN A 283 0.96 -24.70 -46.32
N GLU A 284 -0.35 -24.94 -46.17
CA GLU A 284 -1.14 -25.92 -46.92
C GLU A 284 -2.16 -25.21 -47.81
N ASP A 285 -2.15 -23.88 -47.78
CA ASP A 285 -3.03 -23.02 -48.55
C ASP A 285 -2.49 -22.92 -49.97
N THR A 286 -3.12 -23.63 -50.89
CA THR A 286 -2.74 -23.64 -52.32
C THR A 286 -3.41 -22.50 -53.10
N THR A 287 -3.91 -21.46 -52.42
CA THR A 287 -4.55 -20.31 -53.08
C THR A 287 -3.55 -19.36 -53.76
N ASP A 288 -2.24 -19.55 -53.54
CA ASP A 288 -1.19 -18.87 -54.29
C ASP A 288 -1.00 -19.51 -55.68
N TRP A 289 -1.67 -18.94 -56.69
CA TRP A 289 -1.60 -19.35 -58.11
C TRP A 289 -0.24 -19.06 -58.80
N ASN A 290 0.75 -18.54 -58.08
CA ASN A 290 2.05 -18.11 -58.61
C ASN A 290 3.23 -19.01 -58.21
N ALA A 291 2.97 -20.24 -57.73
CA ALA A 291 4.03 -21.24 -57.59
C ALA A 291 4.53 -21.66 -58.99
N PRO A 292 5.83 -21.52 -59.31
CA PRO A 292 6.39 -21.82 -60.63
C PRO A 292 6.39 -23.32 -60.98
#